data_AF-A0A8X6X6I3-F1
#
_entry.id   AF-A0A8X6X6I3-F1
#
_cell.length_a   1.000
_cell.length_b   1.000
_cell.length_c   1.000
_cell.angle_alpha   90.00
_cell.angle_beta   90.00
_cell.angle_gamma   90.00
#
_symmetry.space_group_name_H-M   'P 1'
#
loop_
_entity.id
_entity.type
_entity.pdbx_description
1 polymer ?
#
loop_
_entity_poly.entity_id
_entity_poly.type
_entity_poly.pdbx_seq_one_letter_code
_entity_poly.pdbx_strand_id
1 'polypeptide(L)'
;MSLYFEEWLRGVGVNDFEKLKDLIITEQVRKGISATTQEHFIDDWSNLLKPVELVDKLDAYENVRTKMRPSPANDGTHEPKKRFTKFF
;
A
#
# COMPACT_ATOMS: atom_id res chain seq x y z
N MET A 1 -8.61 13.56 22.14
CA MET A 1 -8.80 12.51 21.12
C MET A 1 -9.45 13.09 19.87
N SER A 2 -10.64 13.70 19.95
CA SER A 2 -11.29 14.35 18.78
C SER A 2 -10.47 15.49 18.17
N LEU A 3 -9.96 16.42 19.00
CA LEU A 3 -9.15 17.55 18.51
C LEU A 3 -7.90 17.08 17.74
N TYR A 4 -7.16 16.12 18.30
CA TYR A 4 -5.98 15.53 17.63
C TYR A 4 -6.34 14.93 16.26
N PHE A 5 -7.46 14.20 16.18
CA PHE A 5 -7.90 13.60 14.93
C PHE A 5 -8.30 14.66 13.89
N GLU A 6 -9.01 15.72 14.31
CA GLU A 6 -9.37 16.84 13.42
C GLU A 6 -8.15 17.61 12.93
N GLU A 7 -7.17 17.87 13.80
CA GLU A 7 -5.93 18.53 13.42
C GLU A 7 -5.08 17.67 12.47
N TRP A 8 -5.06 16.35 12.69
CA TRP A 8 -4.41 15.41 11.79
C TRP A 8 -5.09 15.37 10.42
N LEU A 9 -6.41 15.25 10.37
CA LEU A 9 -7.17 15.30 9.10
C LEU A 9 -6.91 16.61 8.35
N ARG A 10 -6.86 17.74 9.07
CA ARG A 10 -6.51 19.04 8.50
C ARG A 10 -5.08 19.05 7.96
N GLY A 11 -4.12 18.48 8.68
CA GLY A 11 -2.73 18.35 8.25
C GLY A 11 -2.54 17.49 6.99
N VAL A 12 -3.37 16.45 6.83
CA VAL A 12 -3.38 15.56 5.65
C VAL A 12 -4.28 16.12 4.52
N GLY A 13 -5.01 17.21 4.75
CA GLY A 13 -5.86 17.85 3.74
C GLY A 13 -7.16 17.10 3.44
N VAL A 14 -7.66 16.30 4.39
CA VAL A 14 -8.95 15.62 4.30
C VAL A 14 -10.05 16.60 4.65
N ASN A 15 -10.89 16.93 3.66
CA ASN A 15 -11.97 17.92 3.79
C ASN A 15 -13.35 17.38 3.40
N ASP A 16 -13.44 16.11 2.99
CA ASP A 16 -14.69 15.45 2.63
C ASP A 16 -14.66 13.97 3.01
N PHE A 17 -15.83 13.32 2.95
CA PHE A 17 -15.99 11.93 3.32
C PHE A 17 -15.30 10.95 2.34
N GLU A 18 -15.20 11.31 1.05
CA GLU A 18 -14.54 10.48 0.05
C GLU A 18 -13.04 10.36 0.34
N LYS A 19 -12.37 11.48 0.59
CA LYS A 19 -10.97 11.51 1.01
C LYS A 19 -10.74 10.83 2.35
N LEU A 20 -11.70 10.91 3.27
CA LEU A 20 -11.62 10.16 4.52
C LEU A 20 -11.67 8.65 4.26
N LYS A 21 -12.57 8.17 3.39
CA LYS A 21 -12.60 6.76 3.00
C LYS A 21 -11.29 6.33 2.35
N ASP A 22 -10.78 7.12 1.41
CA ASP A 22 -9.51 6.86 0.74
C ASP A 22 -8.36 6.74 1.74
N LEU A 23 -8.26 7.68 2.69
CA LEU A 23 -7.26 7.65 3.74
C LEU A 23 -7.39 6.41 4.62
N ILE A 24 -8.58 6.09 5.10
CA ILE A 24 -8.79 4.93 5.98
C ILE A 24 -8.45 3.62 5.27
N ILE A 25 -8.90 3.45 4.02
CA ILE A 25 -8.61 2.27 3.22
C ILE A 25 -7.10 2.15 2.97
N THR A 26 -6.46 3.25 2.59
CA THR A 26 -5.00 3.32 2.38
C THR A 26 -4.25 2.89 3.65
N GLU A 27 -4.64 3.40 4.82
CA GLU A 27 -4.05 3.01 6.10
C GLU A 27 -4.25 1.52 6.43
N GLN A 28 -5.39 0.92 6.08
CA GLN A 28 -5.59 -0.52 6.26
C GLN A 28 -4.71 -1.35 5.33
N VAL A 29 -4.58 -0.96 4.06
CA VAL A 29 -3.65 -1.61 3.13
C VAL A 29 -2.23 -1.52 3.65
N ARG A 30 -1.80 -0.35 4.13
CA ARG A 30 -0.46 -0.13 4.71
C ARG A 30 -0.14 -1.10 5.84
N LYS A 31 -1.10 -1.36 6.74
CA LYS A 31 -0.94 -2.33 7.84
C LYS A 31 -0.72 -3.77 7.38
N GLY A 32 -1.18 -4.12 6.18
CA GLY A 32 -0.98 -5.45 5.59
C GLY A 32 0.37 -5.66 4.91
N ILE A 33 1.19 -4.61 4.79
CA ILE A 33 2.49 -4.64 4.10
C ILE A 33 3.60 -5.04 5.08
N SER A 34 4.55 -5.88 4.65
CA SER A 34 5.70 -6.21 5.48
C SER A 34 6.63 -5.01 5.68
N ALA A 35 7.30 -4.92 6.84
CA ALA A 35 8.21 -3.82 7.17
C ALA A 35 9.28 -3.55 6.10
N THR A 36 9.83 -4.62 5.51
CA THR A 36 10.82 -4.52 4.41
C THR A 36 10.26 -3.85 3.16
N THR A 37 9.00 -4.13 2.81
CA THR A 37 8.35 -3.46 1.68
C THR A 37 8.04 -2.02 2.06
N GLN A 38 7.66 -1.74 3.31
CA GLN A 38 7.35 -0.39 3.77
C GLN A 38 8.54 0.58 3.72
N GLU A 39 9.75 0.09 4.03
CA GLU A 39 10.98 0.88 4.01
C GLU A 39 11.26 1.49 2.63
N HIS A 40 10.90 0.78 1.55
CA HIS A 40 11.09 1.24 0.18
C HIS A 40 10.14 2.36 -0.26
N PHE A 41 9.13 2.69 0.54
CA PHE A 41 8.10 3.68 0.20
C PHE A 41 8.02 4.83 1.19
N ILE A 42 8.96 4.93 2.15
CA ILE A 42 8.95 5.96 3.20
C ILE A 42 8.78 7.38 2.63
N ASP A 43 9.51 7.70 1.56
CA ASP A 43 9.48 9.03 0.93
C ASP A 43 8.18 9.29 0.14
N ASP A 44 7.51 8.22 -0.29
CA ASP A 44 6.32 8.28 -1.12
C ASP A 44 5.01 8.26 -0.31
N TRP A 45 5.07 7.96 1.00
CA TRP A 45 3.89 7.75 1.83
C TRP A 45 2.99 8.97 1.99
N SER A 46 3.56 10.18 2.04
CA SER A 46 2.75 11.39 2.10
C SER A 46 1.91 11.62 0.84
N ASN A 47 2.31 11.03 -0.29
CA ASN A 47 1.68 11.23 -1.58
C ASN A 47 0.68 10.11 -1.92
N LEU A 48 0.86 8.91 -1.35
CA LEU A 48 0.01 7.74 -1.60
C LEU A 48 -1.22 7.71 -0.70
N LEU A 49 -2.07 8.74 -0.78
CA LEU A 49 -3.32 8.86 -0.01
C LEU A 49 -4.51 8.17 -0.70
N LYS A 50 -4.35 7.77 -1.96
CA LYS A 50 -5.39 7.05 -2.70
C LYS A 50 -5.12 5.54 -2.69
N PRO A 51 -6.13 4.73 -2.37
CA PRO A 51 -5.98 3.27 -2.31
C PRO A 51 -5.51 2.66 -3.63
N VAL A 52 -6.07 3.11 -4.75
CA VAL A 52 -5.76 2.58 -6.08
C VAL A 52 -4.29 2.83 -6.44
N GLU A 53 -3.81 4.06 -6.23
CA GLU A 53 -2.43 4.45 -6.50
C GLU A 53 -1.44 3.65 -5.63
N LEU A 54 -1.79 3.40 -4.37
CA LEU A 54 -1.00 2.57 -3.46
C LEU A 54 -0.91 1.12 -3.96
N VAL A 55 -2.04 0.52 -4.33
CA VAL A 55 -2.11 -0.87 -4.81
C VAL A 55 -1.34 -1.05 -6.09
N ASP A 56 -1.52 -0.16 -7.07
CA ASP A 56 -0.83 -0.23 -8.35
C ASP A 56 0.69 -0.19 -8.16
N LYS A 57 1.16 0.67 -7.25
CA LYS A 57 2.59 0.80 -6.95
C LYS A 57 3.15 -0.42 -6.23
N LEU A 58 2.38 -1.02 -5.31
CA LEU A 58 2.76 -2.26 -4.63
C LEU A 58 2.82 -3.44 -5.60
N ASP A 59 1.85 -3.57 -6.50
CA ASP A 59 1.83 -4.61 -7.53
C ASP A 59 3.01 -4.44 -8.50
N ALA A 60 3.33 -3.20 -8.89
CA ALA A 60 4.51 -2.91 -9.71
C ALA A 60 5.82 -3.30 -8.99
N TYR A 61 5.94 -2.94 -7.71
CA TYR A 61 7.11 -3.28 -6.90
C TYR A 61 7.28 -4.79 -6.74
N GLU A 62 6.24 -5.53 -6.37
CA GLU A 62 6.31 -6.99 -6.24
C GLU A 62 6.63 -7.70 -7.57
N ASN A 63 6.14 -7.17 -8.69
CA ASN A 63 6.50 -7.67 -10.01
C ASN A 63 8.00 -7.50 -10.33
N VAL A 64 8.64 -6.42 -9.88
CA VAL A 64 10.08 -6.21 -10.05
C VAL A 64 10.87 -7.07 -9.05
N ARG A 65 10.50 -7.04 -7.77
CA ARG A 65 11.12 -7.81 -6.70
C ARG A 65 11.14 -9.31 -6.99
N THR A 66 10.06 -9.86 -7.53
CA THR A 66 9.99 -11.27 -7.89
C THR A 66 10.86 -11.64 -9.09
N LYS A 67 11.11 -10.71 -10.02
CA LYS A 67 12.07 -10.92 -11.14
C LYS A 67 13.53 -10.82 -10.69
N MET A 68 13.79 -10.03 -9.65
CA MET A 68 15.15 -9.85 -9.08
C MET A 68 15.56 -10.96 -8.12
N ARG A 69 14.60 -11.71 -7.56
CA ARG A 69 14.91 -12.90 -6.79
C ARG A 69 15.47 -13.98 -7.73
N PRO A 70 16.71 -14.47 -7.53
CA PRO A 70 17.19 -15.63 -8.26
C PRO A 70 16.23 -16.77 -7.97
N SER A 71 15.66 -17.38 -9.01
CA SER A 71 14.83 -18.57 -8.84
C SER A 71 15.67 -19.61 -8.09
N PRO A 72 15.21 -20.19 -6.97
CA PRO A 72 15.70 -21.51 -6.65
C PRO A 72 15.33 -22.35 -7.87
N ALA A 73 16.31 -23.01 -8.48
CA ALA A 73 16.00 -24.01 -9.48
C ALA A 73 14.96 -24.97 -8.88
N ASN A 74 14.00 -25.40 -9.70
CA ASN A 74 13.12 -26.55 -9.48
C ASN A 74 12.23 -26.56 -8.21
N ASP A 75 11.09 -25.84 -8.22
CA ASP A 75 9.86 -26.42 -7.66
C ASP A 75 8.62 -25.98 -8.44
N GLY A 76 7.83 -26.95 -8.88
CA GLY A 76 6.76 -26.85 -9.87
C GLY A 76 5.42 -26.35 -9.34
N THR A 77 5.41 -25.47 -8.35
CA THR A 77 4.17 -24.92 -7.77
C THR A 77 4.05 -23.43 -8.09
N HIS A 78 3.69 -23.12 -9.34
CA HIS A 78 3.19 -21.80 -9.69
C HIS A 78 1.79 -21.60 -9.08
N GLU A 79 1.72 -21.23 -7.80
CA GLU A 79 0.50 -20.60 -7.29
C GLU A 79 0.27 -19.29 -8.07
N PRO A 80 -0.97 -19.04 -8.55
CA PRO A 80 -1.28 -17.78 -9.20
C PRO A 80 -1.04 -16.63 -8.22
N LYS A 81 -0.18 -15.70 -8.64
CA LYS A 81 0.24 -14.54 -7.85
C LYS A 81 -0.97 -13.79 -7.32
N LYS A 82 -1.02 -13.66 -5.99
CA LYS A 82 -2.03 -12.88 -5.28
C LYS A 82 -1.75 -11.39 -5.53
N ARG A 83 -2.47 -10.77 -6.49
CA ARG A 83 -2.42 -9.32 -6.73
C ARG A 83 -2.93 -8.57 -5.51
N PHE A 84 -2.34 -7.42 -5.17
CA PHE A 84 -2.91 -6.55 -4.13
C PHE A 84 -4.29 -6.03 -4.52
N THR A 85 -4.60 -5.95 -5.82
CA THR A 85 -5.96 -5.63 -6.31
C THR A 85 -7.05 -6.61 -5.86
N LYS A 86 -6.69 -7.81 -5.38
CA LYS A 86 -7.69 -8.80 -4.93
C LYS A 86 -8.26 -8.50 -3.54
N PHE A 87 -7.70 -7.51 -2.83
CA PHE A 87 -8.16 -7.08 -1.51
C PHE A 87 -9.24 -5.98 -1.60
N PHE A 88 -9.75 -5.72 -2.82
CA PHE A 88 -10.74 -4.72 -3.17
C PHE A 88 -11.91 -5.33 -3.93
#